data_AF-A0AAD4UPG8-F1
#
_entry.id   AF-A0AAD4UPG8-F1
#
_cell.length_a   1.000
_cell.length_b   1.000
_cell.length_c   1.000
_cell.angle_alpha   90.00
_cell.angle_beta   90.00
_cell.angle_gamma   90.00
#
_symmetry.space_group_name_H-M   'P 1'
#
loop_
_entity.id
_entity.type
_entity.pdbx_description
1 polymer ?
#
loop_
_entity_poly.entity_id
_entity_poly.type
_entity_poly.pdbx_seq_one_letter_code
_entity_poly.pdbx_strand_id
1 'polypeptide(L)'
;MGCTGCQIDWKKGKNVTLKTIKKKQKHKGRGTVRTVTKTVSNDSFFNFFAPPEVPESGDLDDDSEAILAADFEIGHFLRERIIPRSVLYFTGEAIEDDDDDYDEEGDEADEIIDFLAMLALHCCMALSPVVASVGYSLVAVYGLLTAVDSLAVEHRL
;
A
#
# COMPACT_ATOMS: atom_id res chain seq x y z
N MET A 1 19.01 1.16 10.65
CA MET A 1 18.40 0.42 9.52
C MET A 1 17.29 1.32 9.00
N GLY A 2 17.35 1.74 7.73
CA GLY A 2 16.30 2.56 7.13
C GLY A 2 15.35 1.71 6.29
N CYS A 3 14.10 2.15 6.15
CA CYS A 3 13.17 1.55 5.20
C CYS A 3 13.52 2.06 3.78
N THR A 4 13.72 1.16 2.82
CA THR A 4 14.02 1.54 1.43
C THR A 4 12.85 1.15 0.55
N GLY A 5 12.23 2.15 -0.08
CA GLY A 5 11.13 1.96 -1.00
C GLY A 5 11.54 1.44 -2.38
N CYS A 6 10.54 1.30 -3.26
CA CYS A 6 10.72 0.94 -4.66
C CYS A 6 9.96 1.94 -5.55
N GLN A 7 10.65 2.54 -6.52
CA GLN A 7 10.03 3.49 -7.43
C GLN A 7 9.00 2.80 -8.33
N ILE A 8 7.76 3.29 -8.31
CA ILE A 8 6.68 2.80 -9.17
C ILE A 8 6.58 3.64 -10.44
N ASP A 9 6.74 2.99 -11.59
CA ASP A 9 6.58 3.62 -12.90
C ASP A 9 5.10 3.69 -13.31
N TRP A 10 4.43 4.74 -12.85
CA TRP A 10 3.01 4.96 -13.14
C TRP A 10 2.76 5.27 -14.61
N LYS A 11 1.80 4.56 -15.21
CA LYS A 11 1.23 4.96 -16.51
C LYS A 11 0.47 6.29 -16.39
N LYS A 12 0.37 7.03 -17.50
CA LYS A 12 -0.29 8.34 -17.54
C LYS A 12 -1.70 8.29 -16.93
N GLY A 13 -1.92 9.10 -15.89
CA GLY A 13 -3.21 9.22 -15.20
C GLY A 13 -3.58 8.02 -14.33
N LYS A 14 -2.62 7.15 -14.01
CA LYS A 14 -2.81 5.97 -13.14
C LYS A 14 -2.12 6.07 -11.79
N ASN A 15 -1.39 7.15 -11.53
CA ASN A 15 -0.83 7.39 -10.21
C ASN A 15 -1.97 7.66 -9.21
N VAL A 16 -2.20 6.71 -8.30
CA VAL A 16 -3.24 6.75 -7.27
C VAL A 16 -2.78 7.37 -5.95
N THR A 17 -1.47 7.61 -5.78
CA THR A 17 -0.91 8.31 -4.61
C THR A 17 -1.11 9.83 -4.72
N LEU A 18 -1.59 10.33 -5.87
CA LEU A 18 -1.84 11.74 -6.11
C LEU A 18 -3.28 11.99 -6.55
N LYS A 19 -3.92 13.00 -5.95
CA LYS A 19 -5.24 13.48 -6.35
C LYS A 19 -5.13 14.83 -7.04
N THR A 20 -5.74 14.95 -8.22
CA THR A 20 -5.75 16.19 -9.00
C THR A 20 -6.98 17.03 -8.66
N ILE A 21 -6.79 18.18 -8.02
CA ILE A 21 -7.85 19.13 -7.68
C ILE A 21 -7.84 20.29 -8.67
N LYS A 22 -8.95 20.47 -9.39
CA LYS A 22 -9.15 21.59 -10.33
C LYS A 22 -9.93 22.71 -9.64
N LYS A 23 -9.28 23.84 -9.37
CA LYS A 23 -9.94 25.04 -8.85
C LYS A 23 -10.12 26.06 -9.96
N LYS A 24 -11.37 26.44 -10.23
CA LYS A 24 -11.69 27.56 -11.11
C LYS A 24 -11.42 28.86 -10.37
N GLN A 25 -10.49 29.65 -10.89
CA GLN A 25 -10.18 30.99 -10.39
C GLN A 25 -10.78 32.02 -11.35
N LYS A 26 -11.59 32.93 -10.82
CA LYS A 26 -12.13 34.07 -11.56
C LYS A 26 -11.30 35.30 -11.23
N HIS A 27 -10.70 35.94 -12.23
CA HIS A 27 -9.96 37.17 -12.02
C HIS A 27 -10.91 38.31 -11.64
N LYS A 28 -10.69 38.97 -10.50
CA LYS A 28 -11.44 40.18 -10.12
C LYS A 28 -11.15 41.28 -11.15
N GLY A 29 -12.16 41.79 -11.83
CA GLY A 29 -12.05 42.88 -12.81
C GLY A 29 -12.14 42.49 -14.30
N ARG A 30 -11.51 41.39 -14.75
CA ARG A 30 -11.51 40.98 -16.18
C ARG A 30 -12.55 39.92 -16.55
N GLY A 31 -13.25 39.34 -15.56
CA GLY A 31 -14.28 38.32 -15.79
C GLY A 31 -13.77 36.96 -16.28
N THR A 32 -12.52 36.88 -16.76
CA THR A 32 -11.88 35.65 -17.26
C THR A 32 -11.74 34.61 -16.16
N VAL A 33 -12.22 33.40 -16.44
CA VAL A 33 -12.11 32.22 -15.56
C VAL A 33 -10.97 31.34 -16.07
N ARG A 34 -9.97 31.10 -15.22
CA ARG A 34 -8.90 30.13 -15.46
C ARG A 34 -9.10 28.91 -14.56
N THR A 35 -8.78 27.72 -15.06
CA THR A 35 -8.77 26.52 -14.23
C THR A 35 -7.34 26.25 -13.80
N VAL A 36 -7.07 26.32 -12.49
CA VAL A 36 -5.78 25.94 -11.90
C VAL A 36 -5.86 24.50 -11.44
N THR A 37 -4.93 23.68 -11.91
CA THR A 37 -4.84 22.27 -11.54
C THR A 37 -3.74 22.13 -10.50
N LYS A 38 -4.07 21.62 -9.31
CA LYS A 38 -3.11 21.31 -8.25
C LYS A 38 -3.15 19.81 -7.97
N THR A 39 -1.98 19.18 -7.94
CA THR A 39 -1.81 17.82 -7.43
C THR A 39 -1.56 17.88 -5.93
N VAL A 40 -2.23 17.02 -5.18
CA VAL A 40 -2.03 16.83 -3.73
C VAL A 40 -1.79 15.36 -3.46
N SER A 41 -1.08 15.05 -2.37
CA SER A 41 -0.97 13.67 -1.88
C SER A 41 -2.36 13.10 -1.59
N ASN A 42 -2.50 11.81 -1.85
CA ASN A 42 -3.69 11.04 -1.60
C ASN A 42 -3.28 9.80 -0.81
N ASP A 43 -4.10 9.44 0.17
CA ASP A 43 -3.85 8.22 0.91
C ASP A 43 -4.05 6.99 0.01
N SER A 44 -3.09 6.08 0.08
CA SER A 44 -2.97 4.94 -0.83
C SER A 44 -2.01 3.92 -0.25
N PHE A 45 -2.37 2.63 -0.36
CA PHE A 45 -1.47 1.51 -0.07
C PHE A 45 -0.11 1.65 -0.77
N PHE A 46 -0.07 2.25 -1.97
CA PHE A 46 1.18 2.41 -2.71
C PHE A 46 2.15 3.45 -2.11
N ASN A 47 1.74 4.20 -1.09
CA ASN A 47 2.64 5.04 -0.31
C ASN A 47 3.66 4.20 0.48
N PHE A 48 3.33 2.93 0.79
CA PHE A 48 4.23 1.95 1.40
C PHE A 48 5.54 1.75 0.61
N PHE A 49 5.50 1.89 -0.72
CA PHE A 49 6.70 1.76 -1.56
C PHE A 49 7.54 3.05 -1.62
N ALA A 50 7.10 4.12 -0.97
CA ALA A 50 7.80 5.40 -0.88
C ALA A 50 7.80 5.87 0.58
N PRO A 51 8.45 5.11 1.48
CA PRO A 51 8.50 5.45 2.90
C PRO A 51 9.22 6.79 3.10
N PRO A 52 8.94 7.51 4.20
CA PRO A 52 9.66 8.74 4.55
C PRO A 52 11.18 8.52 4.62
N GLU A 53 11.94 9.50 4.13
CA GLU A 53 13.39 9.47 4.24
C GLU A 53 13.82 9.75 5.69
N VAL A 54 14.63 8.87 6.26
CA VAL A 54 15.20 9.07 7.59
C VAL A 54 16.45 9.93 7.47
N PRO A 55 16.46 11.15 8.06
CA PRO A 55 17.65 12.00 8.03
C PRO A 55 18.80 11.36 8.81
N GLU A 56 20.05 11.69 8.45
CA GLU A 56 21.24 11.14 9.10
C GLU A 56 21.30 11.47 10.61
N SER A 57 20.68 12.58 11.03
CA SER A 57 20.57 12.92 12.46
C SER A 57 19.65 11.99 13.24
N GLY A 58 18.76 11.26 12.56
CA GLY A 58 17.73 10.41 13.18
C GLY A 58 16.54 11.19 13.74
N ASP A 59 16.51 12.52 13.60
CA ASP A 59 15.40 13.36 14.06
C ASP A 59 14.26 13.34 13.03
N LEU A 60 13.25 12.52 13.28
CA LEU A 60 12.00 12.49 12.52
C LEU A 60 10.94 13.34 13.22
N ASP A 61 10.05 13.95 12.43
CA ASP A 61 8.81 14.50 12.98
C ASP A 61 7.83 13.37 13.33
N ASP A 62 6.90 13.67 14.26
CA ASP A 62 5.92 12.71 14.77
C ASP A 62 5.10 12.03 13.64
N ASP A 63 4.78 12.75 12.56
CA ASP A 63 4.03 12.20 11.43
C ASP A 63 4.87 11.16 10.66
N SER A 64 6.15 11.47 10.42
CA SER A 64 7.09 10.56 9.74
C SER A 64 7.40 9.32 10.57
N GLU A 65 7.52 9.47 11.89
CA GLU A 65 7.71 8.34 12.82
C GLU A 65 6.48 7.42 12.83
N ALA A 66 5.27 7.98 12.90
CA ALA A 66 4.03 7.20 12.85
C ALA A 66 3.88 6.42 11.52
N ILE A 67 4.23 7.02 10.39
CA ILE A 67 4.20 6.35 9.08
C ILE A 67 5.20 5.18 9.06
N LEU A 68 6.42 5.37 9.55
CA LEU A 68 7.43 4.32 9.54
C LEU A 68 7.08 3.16 10.50
N ALA A 69 6.43 3.45 11.62
CA ALA A 69 5.91 2.42 12.53
C ALA A 69 4.83 1.58 11.83
N ALA A 70 3.86 2.22 11.18
CA ALA A 70 2.82 1.54 10.42
C ALA A 70 3.41 0.71 9.25
N ASP A 71 4.38 1.25 8.51
CA ASP A 71 5.07 0.53 7.44
C ASP A 71 5.79 -0.73 7.97
N PHE A 72 6.41 -0.65 9.16
CA PHE A 72 7.05 -1.81 9.77
C PHE A 72 6.04 -2.90 10.12
N GLU A 73 4.91 -2.52 10.71
CA GLU A 73 3.83 -3.44 11.07
C GLU A 73 3.25 -4.13 9.82
N ILE A 74 2.92 -3.36 8.79
CA ILE A 74 2.41 -3.89 7.52
C ILE A 74 3.43 -4.84 6.88
N GLY A 75 4.71 -4.46 6.84
CA GLY A 75 5.78 -5.28 6.29
C GLY A 75 5.96 -6.59 7.05
N HIS A 76 5.90 -6.53 8.38
CA HIS A 76 5.96 -7.70 9.25
C HIS A 76 4.77 -8.64 9.01
N PHE A 77 3.56 -8.10 8.96
CA PHE A 77 2.35 -8.86 8.73
C PHE A 77 2.34 -9.56 7.36
N LEU A 78 2.78 -8.84 6.31
CA LEU A 78 2.91 -9.43 4.97
C LEU A 78 3.90 -10.59 4.97
N ARG A 79 5.07 -10.43 5.61
CA ARG A 79 6.14 -11.43 5.64
C ARG A 79 5.79 -12.65 6.48
N GLU A 80 5.25 -12.46 7.67
CA GLU A 80 5.06 -13.54 8.66
C GLU A 80 3.69 -14.21 8.56
N ARG A 81 2.64 -13.49 8.10
CA ARG A 81 1.27 -14.03 8.05
C ARG A 81 0.74 -14.19 6.64
N ILE A 82 0.74 -13.14 5.82
CA ILE A 82 0.06 -13.16 4.50
C ILE A 82 0.79 -14.02 3.49
N ILE A 83 2.10 -13.81 3.31
CA ILE A 83 2.89 -14.52 2.29
C ILE A 83 2.88 -16.05 2.55
N PRO A 84 3.15 -16.55 3.78
CA PRO A 84 3.17 -18.00 4.02
C PRO A 84 1.80 -18.68 3.87
N ARG A 85 0.72 -17.96 4.15
CA ARG A 85 -0.66 -18.47 4.15
C ARG A 85 -1.53 -17.85 3.06
N SER A 86 -0.93 -17.40 1.96
CA SER A 86 -1.62 -16.56 0.96
C SER A 86 -2.85 -17.22 0.36
N VAL A 87 -2.84 -18.56 0.25
CA VAL A 87 -3.99 -19.34 -0.25
C VAL A 87 -5.16 -19.28 0.73
N LEU A 88 -4.89 -19.43 2.03
CA LEU A 88 -5.92 -19.41 3.08
C LEU A 88 -6.53 -18.02 3.25
N TYR A 89 -5.71 -16.95 3.18
CA TYR A 89 -6.22 -15.58 3.14
C TYR A 89 -7.03 -15.28 1.87
N PHE A 90 -6.67 -15.89 0.74
CA PHE A 90 -7.42 -15.74 -0.51
C PHE A 90 -8.76 -16.49 -0.48
N THR A 91 -8.81 -17.69 0.11
CA THR A 91 -10.07 -18.46 0.24
C THR A 91 -10.96 -17.97 1.38
N GLY A 92 -10.39 -17.21 2.33
CA GLY A 92 -11.09 -16.69 3.51
C GLY A 92 -10.95 -17.59 4.75
N GLU A 93 -10.43 -18.81 4.60
CA GLU A 93 -10.27 -19.79 5.69
C GLU A 93 -9.33 -19.29 6.80
N ALA A 94 -8.32 -18.48 6.47
CA ALA A 94 -7.41 -17.91 7.47
C ALA A 94 -8.08 -16.90 8.42
N ILE A 95 -9.26 -16.38 8.06
CA ILE A 95 -10.00 -15.39 8.85
C ILE A 95 -10.92 -16.13 9.83
N GLU A 96 -11.46 -17.28 9.41
CA GLU A 96 -12.39 -18.09 10.22
C GLU A 96 -11.66 -18.85 11.35
N ASP A 97 -10.40 -19.24 11.15
CA ASP A 97 -9.59 -19.94 12.18
C ASP A 97 -9.16 -19.04 13.37
N ASP A 98 -9.22 -17.71 13.24
CA ASP A 98 -8.82 -16.76 14.31
C ASP A 98 -9.99 -16.41 15.25
N ASP A 99 -11.25 -16.72 14.90
CA ASP A 99 -12.43 -16.41 15.73
C ASP A 99 -12.60 -17.36 16.94
N ASP A 100 -11.92 -18.50 16.95
CA ASP A 100 -12.09 -19.55 17.98
C ASP A 100 -11.00 -19.51 19.10
N ASP A 101 -10.03 -18.57 19.09
CA ASP A 101 -8.91 -18.57 20.06
C ASP A 101 -8.50 -17.18 20.62
N TYR A 102 -9.41 -16.20 20.69
CA TYR A 102 -9.15 -14.94 21.41
C TYR A 102 -9.76 -14.90 22.82
N ASP A 103 -8.98 -15.41 23.78
CA ASP A 103 -9.04 -14.99 25.18
C ASP A 103 -8.37 -13.59 25.29
N GLU A 104 -9.20 -12.56 25.43
CA GLU A 104 -8.96 -11.28 26.14
C GLU A 104 -7.65 -10.49 25.87
N GLU A 105 -7.39 -10.04 24.63
CA GLU A 105 -6.59 -8.81 24.35
C GLU A 105 -6.90 -8.28 22.92
N GLY A 106 -8.13 -7.83 22.71
CA GLY A 106 -8.70 -7.53 21.38
C GLY A 106 -8.91 -6.04 21.08
N ASP A 107 -7.84 -5.29 20.81
CA ASP A 107 -7.93 -3.95 20.19
C ASP A 107 -7.04 -3.79 18.94
N GLU A 108 -6.02 -4.63 18.69
CA GLU A 108 -5.13 -4.51 17.50
C GLU A 108 -5.55 -5.37 16.29
N ALA A 109 -6.40 -6.39 16.48
CA ALA A 109 -6.79 -7.30 15.39
C ALA A 109 -7.82 -6.68 14.42
N ASP A 110 -8.67 -5.78 14.93
CA ASP A 110 -9.76 -5.17 14.15
C ASP A 110 -9.23 -4.20 13.08
N GLU A 111 -8.15 -3.47 13.36
CA GLU A 111 -7.55 -2.53 12.39
C GLU A 111 -6.87 -3.26 11.22
N ILE A 112 -6.34 -4.47 11.48
CA ILE A 112 -5.71 -5.33 10.47
C ILE A 112 -6.75 -5.95 9.54
N ILE A 113 -7.92 -6.33 10.06
CA ILE A 113 -9.05 -6.85 9.27
C ILE A 113 -9.56 -5.76 8.31
N ASP A 114 -9.66 -4.51 8.77
CA ASP A 114 -9.99 -3.38 7.92
C ASP A 114 -8.93 -3.13 6.82
N PHE A 115 -7.65 -3.30 7.13
CA PHE A 115 -6.56 -3.19 6.16
C PHE A 115 -6.56 -4.32 5.12
N LEU A 116 -6.86 -5.55 5.53
CA LEU A 116 -7.05 -6.72 4.68
C LEU A 116 -8.28 -6.57 3.76
N ALA A 117 -9.39 -6.06 4.30
CA ALA A 117 -10.57 -5.71 3.52
C ALA A 117 -10.25 -4.60 2.50
N MET A 118 -9.43 -3.61 2.88
CA MET A 118 -8.94 -2.58 1.95
C MET A 118 -8.03 -3.15 0.86
N LEU A 119 -7.12 -4.08 1.18
CA LEU A 119 -6.25 -4.74 0.21
C LEU A 119 -7.08 -5.59 -0.78
N ALA A 120 -8.03 -6.38 -0.26
CA ALA A 120 -8.92 -7.20 -1.07
C ALA A 120 -9.80 -6.33 -1.99
N LEU A 121 -10.41 -5.26 -1.46
CA LEU A 121 -11.31 -4.38 -2.20
C LEU A 121 -10.56 -3.54 -3.25
N HIS A 122 -9.37 -3.01 -2.93
CA HIS A 122 -8.56 -2.24 -3.88
C HIS A 122 -7.93 -3.12 -4.96
N CYS A 123 -7.51 -4.35 -4.64
CA CYS A 123 -7.00 -5.29 -5.63
C CYS A 123 -8.12 -5.71 -6.60
N CYS A 124 -9.32 -5.98 -6.09
CA CYS A 124 -10.49 -6.34 -6.92
C CYS A 124 -10.95 -5.18 -7.83
N MET A 125 -10.92 -3.93 -7.36
CA MET A 125 -11.30 -2.76 -8.17
C MET A 125 -10.23 -2.31 -9.18
N ALA A 126 -8.94 -2.60 -8.93
CA ALA A 126 -7.88 -2.35 -9.89
C ALA A 126 -7.80 -3.41 -11.01
N LEU A 127 -8.41 -4.59 -10.80
CA LEU A 127 -8.31 -5.76 -11.68
C LEU A 127 -9.56 -6.05 -12.52
N SER A 128 -10.35 -5.06 -12.97
CA SER A 128 -11.29 -5.28 -14.09
C SER A 128 -11.54 -4.01 -14.91
N PRO A 129 -11.58 -4.08 -16.27
CA PRO A 129 -11.92 -5.23 -17.11
C PRO A 129 -10.83 -5.62 -18.15
N VAL A 130 -9.55 -5.65 -17.78
CA VAL A 130 -8.48 -6.09 -18.71
C VAL A 130 -7.96 -7.49 -18.41
N VAL A 131 -8.23 -8.06 -17.23
CA VAL A 131 -7.67 -9.37 -16.82
C VAL A 131 -8.45 -10.58 -17.31
N ALA A 132 -9.56 -10.39 -18.03
CA ALA A 132 -10.35 -11.50 -18.57
C ALA A 132 -9.73 -12.18 -19.80
N SER A 133 -8.58 -11.72 -20.32
CA SER A 133 -8.04 -12.24 -21.59
C SER A 133 -6.64 -12.85 -21.56
N VAL A 134 -5.80 -12.64 -20.55
CA VAL A 134 -4.44 -13.21 -20.57
C VAL A 134 -4.02 -13.54 -19.14
N GLY A 135 -3.60 -14.79 -18.90
CA GLY A 135 -3.22 -15.38 -17.61
C GLY A 135 -2.03 -14.74 -16.89
N TYR A 136 -2.15 -13.45 -16.59
CA TYR A 136 -1.22 -12.64 -15.81
C TYR A 136 -1.85 -12.34 -14.43
N SER A 137 -1.98 -13.35 -13.58
CA SER A 137 -2.30 -13.09 -12.16
C SER A 137 -1.52 -13.96 -11.17
N LEU A 138 -1.03 -15.13 -11.56
CA LEU A 138 -0.07 -15.86 -10.71
C LEU A 138 1.35 -15.33 -10.88
N VAL A 139 1.79 -15.03 -12.12
CA VAL A 139 3.20 -14.69 -12.40
C VAL A 139 3.62 -13.35 -11.79
N ALA A 140 2.70 -12.39 -11.62
CA ALA A 140 3.02 -11.10 -10.99
C ALA A 140 3.15 -11.23 -9.47
N VAL A 141 2.28 -12.04 -8.83
CA VAL A 141 2.36 -12.34 -7.40
C VAL A 141 3.59 -13.19 -7.11
N TYR A 142 3.84 -14.25 -7.90
CA TYR A 142 5.08 -15.03 -7.84
C TYR A 142 6.31 -14.17 -8.16
N GLY A 143 6.21 -13.21 -9.08
CA GLY A 143 7.28 -12.28 -9.41
C GLY A 143 7.66 -11.39 -8.23
N LEU A 144 6.67 -10.80 -7.55
CA LEU A 144 6.87 -10.08 -6.28
C LEU A 144 7.41 -11.01 -5.19
N LEU A 145 6.91 -12.24 -5.08
CA LEU A 145 7.39 -13.25 -4.13
C LEU A 145 8.87 -13.62 -4.35
N THR A 146 9.27 -13.87 -5.60
CA THR A 146 10.64 -14.22 -5.96
C THR A 146 11.61 -13.04 -5.84
N ALA A 147 11.13 -11.81 -6.00
CA ALA A 147 11.93 -10.61 -5.75
C ALA A 147 12.19 -10.43 -4.25
N VAL A 148 11.19 -10.70 -3.40
CA VAL A 148 11.33 -10.69 -1.94
C VAL A 148 12.24 -11.82 -1.45
N ASP A 149 12.17 -13.01 -2.04
CA ASP A 149 13.08 -14.13 -1.72
C ASP A 149 14.53 -13.88 -2.20
N SER A 150 14.75 -13.26 -3.36
CA SER A 150 16.11 -12.93 -3.83
C SER A 150 16.81 -11.90 -2.93
N LEU A 151 16.07 -10.91 -2.42
CA LEU A 151 16.60 -9.95 -1.43
C LEU A 151 16.91 -10.61 -0.07
N ALA A 152 16.24 -11.71 0.29
CA ALA A 152 16.50 -12.45 1.52
C ALA A 152 17.73 -13.37 1.44
N VAL A 153 18.11 -13.84 0.25
CA VAL A 153 19.26 -14.74 0.05
C VAL A 153 20.59 -13.99 0.01
N GLU A 154 20.62 -12.75 -0.47
CA GLU A 154 21.87 -11.98 -0.63
C GLU A 154 22.43 -11.43 0.71
N HIS A 155 21.68 -11.54 1.80
CA HIS A 155 22.10 -11.17 3.16
C HIS A 155 22.56 -12.36 4.03
N ARG A 156 22.76 -13.54 3.43
CA ARG A 156 23.30 -14.73 4.13
C ARG A 156 24.57 -15.30 3.49
N LEU A 157 25.44 -14.43 2.97
CA LEU A 157 26.86 -14.70 2.67
C LEU A 157 27.75 -13.56 3.15
#